data_AF-A0A811SPR9-F1
#
_entry.id   AF-A0A811SPR9-F1
#
_cell.length_a   1.000
_cell.length_b   1.000
_cell.length_c   1.000
_cell.angle_alpha   90.00
_cell.angle_beta   90.00
_cell.angle_gamma   90.00
#
_symmetry.space_group_name_H-M   'P 1'
#
loop_
_entity.id
_entity.type
_entity.pdbx_description
1 polymer ?
#
loop_
_entity_poly.entity_id
_entity_poly.type
_entity_poly.pdbx_seq_one_letter_code
_entity_poly.pdbx_strand_id
1 'polypeptide(L)'
;MKMDAVGVLTMPWGSYKRRSSFRSGDAAWREIELGFHGNSRLKKVLGVAFSSNSVELDSVDEVQHDRAAARSTEGGNASRGGEERDGGGGEDGAAEQARDLQDAAAALLTRARAEEEALRRRAAAVQGELRRLCEAAAAHADSDKVEEDLDRATCLIADGDVAALLPSKTQGAFLKMFLGPVNLRATRKEVQLKVKEEYNSYRDRTALLFLGFPVILLFLRKWLWNGCFPALPVQLYQAWLLFLYTSLALRENILRVNGSDIRPWWILHHYCAMLMSLISLTWEIKGQPNCARKQRGVELFLCWAIMQGFVMMLQNRYQRQRLYTRIALGKAKRMDVVWGETAGVEGQLLLLCPLLFLLQGFEGYVGVLLLRTAHIGVVPEWQVVVCGILLIAMAIGNFANTVDTLMAKSRFKAKMKKSKGKRDLDTCPSPTGSSPADSTTKA
;
A
#
# COMPACT_ATOMS: atom_id res chain seq x y z
N MET A 1 44.25 13.65 9.21
CA MET A 1 44.45 12.24 9.61
C MET A 1 43.59 11.96 10.84
N LYS A 2 42.87 10.83 10.76
CA LYS A 2 42.24 10.03 11.82
C LYS A 2 40.99 10.54 12.57
N MET A 3 39.96 9.71 12.37
CA MET A 3 38.72 9.50 13.10
C MET A 3 38.95 8.90 14.49
N ASP A 4 37.86 8.86 15.27
CA ASP A 4 37.38 7.82 16.20
C ASP A 4 36.93 8.44 17.54
N ALA A 5 35.87 8.04 18.24
CA ALA A 5 34.72 7.17 17.99
C ALA A 5 33.77 7.31 19.22
N VAL A 6 32.46 7.17 18.98
CA VAL A 6 31.47 6.46 19.82
C VAL A 6 31.37 6.81 21.32
N GLY A 7 30.31 7.53 21.68
CA GLY A 7 29.77 7.62 23.05
C GLY A 7 28.33 7.10 23.09
N VAL A 8 28.18 5.84 23.46
CA VAL A 8 26.90 5.16 23.75
C VAL A 8 26.32 5.74 25.04
N LEU A 9 25.13 6.35 24.99
CA LEU A 9 24.40 6.76 26.20
C LEU A 9 23.33 5.71 26.54
N THR A 10 23.65 4.92 27.55
CA THR A 10 22.78 3.99 28.27
C THR A 10 21.66 4.75 29.01
N MET A 11 20.40 4.34 28.82
CA MET A 11 19.27 4.82 29.63
C MET A 11 19.15 4.04 30.95
N PRO A 12 18.95 4.70 32.11
CA PRO A 12 18.56 4.02 33.33
C PRO A 12 17.03 3.94 33.45
N TRP A 13 16.55 2.72 33.72
CA TRP A 13 15.16 2.42 34.06
C TRP A 13 14.85 2.96 35.46
N GLY A 14 13.89 3.89 35.56
CA GLY A 14 13.35 4.38 36.83
C GLY A 14 11.88 3.98 36.97
N SER A 15 11.58 3.15 37.97
CA SER A 15 10.23 2.87 38.45
C SER A 15 9.48 4.15 38.81
N TYR A 16 8.30 4.39 38.22
CA TYR A 16 7.35 5.34 38.78
C TYR A 16 5.91 4.81 38.81
N LYS A 17 5.34 5.05 39.98
CA LYS A 17 4.11 4.54 40.56
C LYS A 17 2.88 5.13 39.87
N ARG A 18 1.88 4.28 39.62
CA ARG A 18 0.55 4.64 39.13
C ARG A 18 -0.13 5.61 40.12
N ARG A 19 -0.57 6.78 39.66
CA ARG A 19 -1.60 7.59 40.32
C ARG A 19 -2.49 8.25 39.27
N SER A 20 -3.78 8.03 39.43
CA SER A 20 -4.89 8.44 38.58
C SER A 20 -5.29 9.92 38.76
N SER A 21 -5.99 10.43 37.74
CA SER A 21 -6.90 11.59 37.71
C SER A 21 -6.37 12.90 37.10
N PHE A 22 -6.82 13.21 35.87
CA PHE A 22 -7.60 14.43 35.53
C PHE A 22 -8.03 14.39 34.04
N ARG A 23 -9.34 14.24 33.77
CA ARG A 23 -10.28 15.20 33.16
C ARG A 23 -9.98 15.71 31.74
N SER A 24 -10.90 15.31 30.85
CA SER A 24 -11.50 16.05 29.72
C SER A 24 -10.58 16.52 28.57
N GLY A 25 -10.39 15.64 27.59
CA GLY A 25 -9.92 15.95 26.23
C GLY A 25 -11.02 15.90 25.16
N ASP A 26 -12.30 15.82 25.56
CA ASP A 26 -13.43 15.51 24.66
C ASP A 26 -14.20 16.74 24.16
N ALA A 27 -13.69 17.95 24.41
CA ALA A 27 -14.35 19.20 23.99
C ALA A 27 -13.85 19.72 22.63
N ALA A 28 -12.56 19.57 22.31
CA ALA A 28 -11.97 20.14 21.10
C ALA A 28 -12.34 19.39 19.80
N TRP A 29 -12.68 18.10 19.89
CA TRP A 29 -12.99 17.27 18.72
C TRP A 29 -14.46 17.33 18.29
N ARG A 30 -15.37 17.77 19.17
CA ARG A 30 -16.81 17.88 18.84
C ARG A 30 -17.14 19.06 17.93
N GLU A 31 -16.37 20.14 17.96
CA GLU A 31 -16.60 21.29 17.07
C GLU A 31 -16.24 21.01 15.60
N ILE A 32 -15.32 20.08 15.33
CA ILE A 32 -14.93 19.70 13.96
C ILE A 32 -15.93 18.69 13.36
N GLU A 33 -16.51 17.79 14.16
CA GLU A 33 -17.53 16.83 13.69
C GLU A 33 -18.90 17.47 13.40
N LEU A 34 -19.23 18.57 14.09
CA LEU A 34 -20.51 19.28 13.89
C LEU A 34 -20.56 20.10 12.58
N GLY A 35 -19.40 20.43 11.99
CA GLY A 35 -19.34 21.14 10.70
C GLY A 35 -19.71 20.31 9.46
N PHE A 36 -19.75 18.97 9.58
CA PHE A 36 -19.97 18.05 8.46
C PHE A 36 -21.33 17.32 8.46
N HIS A 37 -22.18 17.54 9.47
CA HIS A 37 -23.44 16.82 9.63
C HIS A 37 -24.63 17.37 8.83
N GLY A 38 -24.41 18.28 7.87
CA GLY A 38 -25.48 19.00 7.19
C GLY A 38 -25.77 18.66 5.73
N ASN A 39 -25.02 17.78 5.05
CA ASN A 39 -25.16 17.66 3.59
C ASN A 39 -25.42 16.24 3.08
N SER A 40 -26.68 15.80 3.17
CA SER A 40 -27.20 14.54 2.61
C SER A 40 -27.04 14.45 1.09
N ARG A 41 -26.87 15.58 0.38
CA ARG A 41 -26.55 15.61 -1.06
C ARG A 41 -25.10 15.24 -1.34
N LEU A 42 -24.15 15.60 -0.49
CA LEU A 42 -22.74 15.22 -0.65
C LEU A 42 -22.54 13.71 -0.45
N LYS A 43 -23.26 13.10 0.51
CA LYS A 43 -23.30 11.64 0.70
C LYS A 43 -23.95 10.91 -0.48
N LYS A 44 -24.96 11.49 -1.14
CA LYS A 44 -25.55 10.92 -2.36
C LYS A 44 -24.64 11.07 -3.58
N VAL A 45 -23.97 12.21 -3.75
CA VAL A 45 -23.01 12.42 -4.85
C VAL A 45 -21.78 11.52 -4.69
N LEU A 46 -21.27 11.34 -3.46
CA LEU A 46 -20.23 10.36 -3.16
C LEU A 46 -20.75 8.91 -3.25
N GLY A 47 -22.00 8.63 -2.86
CA GLY A 47 -22.59 7.29 -2.99
C GLY A 47 -22.78 6.86 -4.44
N VAL A 48 -23.22 7.76 -5.32
CA VAL A 48 -23.39 7.49 -6.76
C VAL A 48 -22.03 7.37 -7.47
N ALA A 49 -20.98 8.08 -6.98
CA ALA A 49 -19.62 7.93 -7.50
C ALA A 49 -18.90 6.64 -7.03
N PHE A 50 -19.42 5.94 -6.02
CA PHE A 50 -18.78 4.77 -5.39
C PHE A 50 -19.62 3.47 -5.46
N SER A 51 -20.75 3.44 -6.18
CA SER A 51 -21.65 2.27 -6.21
C SER A 51 -21.29 1.17 -7.22
N SER A 52 -20.12 1.18 -7.86
CA SER A 52 -19.79 0.14 -8.87
C SER A 52 -18.75 -0.90 -8.46
N ASN A 53 -18.13 -0.83 -7.27
CA ASN A 53 -17.02 -1.75 -6.94
C ASN A 53 -17.39 -2.93 -6.03
N SER A 54 -18.53 -2.90 -5.34
CA SER A 54 -18.94 -4.03 -4.49
C SER A 54 -19.50 -5.20 -5.31
N VAL A 55 -20.16 -4.91 -6.43
CA VAL A 55 -20.72 -5.92 -7.35
C VAL A 55 -19.63 -6.65 -8.16
N GLU A 56 -18.46 -6.02 -8.32
CA GLU A 56 -17.32 -6.61 -9.04
C GLU A 56 -16.45 -7.52 -8.16
N LEU A 57 -16.61 -7.45 -6.83
CA LEU A 57 -15.93 -8.34 -5.87
C LEU A 57 -16.67 -9.67 -5.70
N ASP A 58 -18.00 -9.62 -5.55
CA ASP A 58 -18.82 -10.84 -5.51
C ASP A 58 -18.70 -11.63 -6.82
N SER A 59 -18.64 -10.95 -7.98
CA SER A 59 -18.47 -11.63 -9.27
C SER A 59 -17.08 -12.23 -9.48
N VAL A 60 -16.03 -11.73 -8.83
CA VAL A 60 -14.67 -12.31 -8.92
C VAL A 60 -14.52 -13.52 -7.99
N ASP A 61 -15.14 -13.49 -6.80
CA ASP A 61 -15.21 -14.64 -5.90
C ASP A 61 -16.10 -15.76 -6.51
N GLU A 62 -17.21 -15.40 -7.17
CA GLU A 62 -18.08 -16.33 -7.91
C GLU A 62 -17.38 -16.92 -9.14
N VAL A 63 -16.65 -16.12 -9.94
CA VAL A 63 -15.88 -16.60 -11.10
C VAL A 63 -14.70 -17.50 -10.70
N GLN A 64 -14.04 -17.28 -9.55
CA GLN A 64 -12.98 -18.18 -9.06
C GLN A 64 -13.54 -19.48 -8.49
N HIS A 65 -14.68 -19.42 -7.80
CA HIS A 65 -15.37 -20.61 -7.28
C HIS A 65 -15.95 -21.46 -8.42
N ASP A 66 -16.58 -20.83 -9.42
CA ASP A 66 -17.12 -21.49 -10.62
C ASP A 66 -16.01 -22.06 -11.51
N ARG A 67 -14.84 -21.43 -11.58
CA ARG A 67 -13.71 -21.98 -12.34
C ARG A 67 -12.99 -23.12 -11.61
N ALA A 68 -13.04 -23.14 -10.28
CA ALA A 68 -12.62 -24.30 -9.49
C ALA A 68 -13.62 -25.46 -9.66
N ALA A 69 -14.93 -25.18 -9.66
CA ALA A 69 -15.98 -26.15 -9.89
C ALA A 69 -15.98 -26.71 -11.33
N ALA A 70 -15.84 -25.86 -12.35
CA ALA A 70 -15.77 -26.26 -13.76
C ALA A 70 -14.51 -27.07 -14.10
N ARG A 71 -13.37 -26.77 -13.46
CA ARG A 71 -12.14 -27.58 -13.61
C ARG A 71 -12.21 -28.91 -12.86
N SER A 72 -13.01 -29.00 -11.80
CA SER A 72 -13.25 -30.27 -11.09
C SER A 72 -14.21 -31.20 -11.85
N THR A 73 -15.07 -30.66 -12.72
CA THR A 73 -16.00 -31.44 -13.55
C THR A 73 -15.40 -31.90 -14.89
N GLU A 74 -14.44 -31.17 -15.46
CA GLU A 74 -13.70 -31.63 -16.66
C GLU A 74 -12.65 -32.72 -16.39
N GLY A 75 -12.28 -32.97 -15.13
CA GLY A 75 -11.35 -34.05 -14.74
C GLY A 75 -11.98 -35.44 -14.63
N GLY A 76 -13.28 -35.56 -14.91
CA GLY A 76 -14.08 -36.75 -14.61
C GLY A 76 -14.53 -37.58 -15.81
N ASN A 77 -13.79 -37.65 -16.93
CA ASN A 77 -14.01 -38.73 -17.90
C ASN A 77 -12.85 -38.87 -18.92
N ALA A 78 -11.82 -39.66 -18.58
CA ALA A 78 -10.91 -40.21 -19.58
C ALA A 78 -10.37 -41.55 -19.08
N SER A 79 -11.14 -42.61 -19.30
CA SER A 79 -10.65 -43.96 -19.16
C SER A 79 -9.86 -44.37 -20.42
N ARG A 80 -8.60 -44.73 -20.19
CA ARG A 80 -7.84 -45.77 -20.89
C ARG A 80 -7.50 -45.55 -22.38
N GLY A 81 -6.21 -45.30 -22.62
CA GLY A 81 -5.54 -45.51 -23.91
C GLY A 81 -4.07 -45.14 -23.75
N GLY A 82 -3.21 -46.12 -23.52
CA GLY A 82 -1.78 -45.89 -23.40
C GLY A 82 -1.16 -45.60 -24.75
N GLU A 83 -0.31 -44.56 -24.82
CA GLU A 83 0.82 -44.49 -25.74
C GLU A 83 1.78 -43.39 -25.28
N GLU A 84 3.06 -43.72 -25.29
CA GLU A 84 4.18 -42.89 -24.89
C GLU A 84 4.23 -41.57 -25.69
N ARG A 85 4.34 -40.44 -24.99
CA ARG A 85 5.01 -39.25 -25.52
C ARG A 85 5.90 -38.62 -24.46
N ASP A 86 7.19 -38.84 -24.69
CA ASP A 86 8.35 -38.27 -24.02
C ASP A 86 8.33 -36.73 -24.10
N GLY A 87 8.67 -36.08 -22.97
CA GLY A 87 8.95 -34.63 -22.88
C GLY A 87 7.94 -33.72 -22.16
N GLY A 88 6.72 -34.18 -21.84
CA GLY A 88 5.67 -33.33 -21.20
C GLY A 88 5.22 -33.72 -19.78
N GLY A 89 5.51 -34.94 -19.33
CA GLY A 89 4.91 -35.51 -18.10
C GLY A 89 5.45 -34.97 -16.77
N GLY A 90 6.66 -34.39 -16.77
CA GLY A 90 7.28 -33.88 -15.53
C GLY A 90 6.67 -32.56 -15.03
N GLU A 91 6.29 -31.66 -15.94
CA GLU A 91 5.69 -30.36 -15.58
C GLU A 91 4.22 -30.50 -15.19
N ASP A 92 3.47 -31.37 -15.87
CA ASP A 92 2.05 -31.63 -15.56
C ASP A 92 1.92 -32.41 -14.24
N GLY A 93 2.81 -33.37 -13.97
CA GLY A 93 2.86 -34.08 -12.69
C GLY A 93 3.26 -33.18 -11.52
N ALA A 94 4.18 -32.23 -11.71
CA ALA A 94 4.52 -31.26 -10.67
C ALA A 94 3.37 -30.27 -10.40
N ALA A 95 2.63 -29.87 -11.43
CA ALA A 95 1.46 -29.02 -11.29
C ALA A 95 0.31 -29.74 -10.58
N GLU A 96 0.11 -31.03 -10.85
CA GLU A 96 -0.87 -31.89 -10.17
C GLU A 96 -0.52 -32.09 -8.69
N GLN A 97 0.73 -32.45 -8.38
CA GLN A 97 1.21 -32.55 -6.99
C GLN A 97 1.05 -31.24 -6.21
N ALA A 98 1.28 -30.09 -6.85
CA ALA A 98 1.06 -28.79 -6.22
C ALA A 98 -0.41 -28.52 -5.92
N ARG A 99 -1.34 -29.01 -6.76
CA ARG A 99 -2.79 -28.91 -6.52
C ARG A 99 -3.22 -29.81 -5.36
N ASP A 100 -2.78 -31.06 -5.37
CA ASP A 100 -3.10 -32.00 -4.28
C ASP A 100 -2.61 -31.49 -2.92
N LEU A 101 -1.39 -30.92 -2.88
CA LEU A 101 -0.85 -30.31 -1.68
C LEU A 101 -1.65 -29.06 -1.26
N GLN A 102 -2.08 -28.24 -2.21
CA GLN A 102 -2.91 -27.06 -1.97
C GLN A 102 -4.28 -27.44 -1.40
N ASP A 103 -4.89 -28.50 -1.90
CA ASP A 103 -6.20 -29.00 -1.45
C ASP A 103 -6.09 -29.65 -0.06
N ALA A 104 -5.05 -30.45 0.18
CA ALA A 104 -4.76 -31.00 1.51
C ALA A 104 -4.50 -29.89 2.53
N ALA A 105 -3.74 -28.86 2.16
CA ALA A 105 -3.50 -27.68 3.01
C ALA A 105 -4.80 -26.89 3.25
N ALA A 106 -5.65 -26.72 2.24
CA ALA A 106 -6.94 -26.04 2.39
C ALA A 106 -7.89 -26.80 3.34
N ALA A 107 -7.94 -28.13 3.24
CA ALA A 107 -8.72 -28.98 4.14
C ALA A 107 -8.22 -28.87 5.59
N LEU A 108 -6.90 -28.95 5.81
CA LEU A 108 -6.29 -28.80 7.13
C LEU A 108 -6.55 -27.41 7.72
N LEU A 109 -6.38 -26.35 6.93
CA LEU A 109 -6.64 -24.99 7.38
C LEU A 109 -8.12 -24.77 7.73
N THR A 110 -9.04 -25.35 6.97
CA THR A 110 -10.49 -25.27 7.26
C THR A 110 -10.81 -25.94 8.61
N ARG A 111 -10.26 -27.13 8.86
CA ARG A 111 -10.43 -27.81 10.15
C ARG A 111 -9.83 -27.00 11.30
N ALA A 112 -8.59 -26.53 11.14
CA ALA A 112 -7.91 -25.73 12.15
C ALA A 112 -8.70 -24.44 12.47
N ARG A 113 -9.29 -23.78 11.46
CA ARG A 113 -10.16 -22.61 11.66
C ARG A 113 -11.40 -22.94 12.49
N ALA A 114 -12.06 -24.06 12.22
CA ALA A 114 -13.24 -24.48 12.97
C ALA A 114 -12.90 -24.76 14.45
N GLU A 115 -11.79 -25.45 14.71
CA GLU A 115 -11.29 -25.71 16.07
C GLU A 115 -10.90 -24.40 16.78
N GLU A 116 -10.23 -23.48 16.09
CA GLU A 116 -9.86 -22.16 16.62
C GLU A 116 -11.10 -21.30 16.94
N GLU A 117 -12.13 -21.32 16.09
CA GLU A 117 -13.39 -20.63 16.34
C GLU A 117 -14.17 -21.19 17.53
N ALA A 118 -14.20 -22.52 17.68
CA ALA A 118 -14.81 -23.16 18.83
C ALA A 118 -14.09 -22.73 20.12
N LEU A 119 -12.76 -22.70 20.12
CA LEU A 119 -11.96 -22.26 21.25
C LEU A 119 -12.15 -20.76 21.54
N ARG A 120 -12.28 -19.92 20.51
CA ARG A 120 -12.61 -18.50 20.65
C ARG A 120 -13.97 -18.27 21.30
N ARG A 121 -15.01 -18.99 20.89
CA ARG A 121 -16.36 -18.88 21.49
C ARG A 121 -16.31 -19.24 22.97
N ARG A 122 -15.59 -20.31 23.32
CA ARG A 122 -15.37 -20.72 24.71
C ARG A 122 -14.62 -19.65 25.50
N ALA A 123 -13.52 -19.13 24.96
CA ALA A 123 -12.74 -18.07 25.60
C ALA A 123 -13.57 -16.80 25.84
N ALA A 124 -14.39 -16.39 24.87
CA ALA A 124 -15.28 -15.23 25.01
C ALA A 124 -16.39 -15.45 26.05
N ALA A 125 -16.95 -16.66 26.12
CA ALA A 125 -17.93 -17.02 27.14
C ALA A 125 -17.33 -16.93 28.55
N VAL A 126 -16.15 -17.54 28.76
CA VAL A 126 -15.43 -17.50 30.04
C VAL A 126 -15.04 -16.06 30.40
N GLN A 127 -14.58 -15.26 29.43
CA GLN A 127 -14.27 -13.85 29.68
C GLN A 127 -15.51 -13.03 30.10
N GLY A 128 -16.67 -13.29 29.49
CA GLY A 128 -17.93 -12.65 29.87
C GLY A 128 -18.42 -13.06 31.25
N GLU A 129 -18.26 -14.34 31.60
CA GLU A 129 -18.58 -14.87 32.94
C GLU A 129 -17.65 -14.28 34.00
N LEU A 130 -16.35 -14.26 33.74
CA LEU A 130 -15.35 -13.70 34.64
C LEU A 130 -15.61 -12.21 34.92
N ARG A 131 -15.94 -11.44 33.89
CA ARG A 131 -16.32 -10.03 34.05
C ARG A 131 -17.55 -9.84 34.93
N ARG A 132 -18.57 -10.68 34.76
CA ARG A 132 -19.78 -10.65 35.61
C ARG A 132 -19.47 -10.99 37.06
N LEU A 133 -18.62 -12.00 37.28
CA LEU A 133 -18.17 -12.36 38.62
C LEU A 133 -17.32 -11.25 39.25
N CYS A 134 -16.49 -10.54 38.47
CA CYS A 134 -15.70 -9.41 38.96
C CYS A 134 -16.60 -8.26 39.39
N GLU A 135 -17.60 -7.94 38.56
CA GLU A 135 -18.60 -6.89 38.87
C GLU A 135 -19.44 -7.26 40.11
N ALA A 136 -19.78 -8.54 40.29
CA ALA A 136 -20.51 -9.03 41.47
C ALA A 136 -19.63 -9.07 42.74
N ALA A 137 -18.37 -9.48 42.63
CA ALA A 137 -17.42 -9.49 43.73
C ALA A 137 -17.08 -8.06 44.20
N ALA A 138 -16.94 -7.11 43.27
CA ALA A 138 -16.75 -5.69 43.61
C ALA A 138 -17.95 -5.08 44.36
N ALA A 139 -19.15 -5.66 44.22
CA ALA A 139 -20.35 -5.26 44.96
C ALA A 139 -20.47 -5.92 46.35
N HIS A 140 -19.73 -6.99 46.60
CA HIS A 140 -19.76 -7.77 47.85
C HIS A 140 -18.36 -7.84 48.47
N ALA A 141 -18.08 -6.93 49.42
CA ALA A 141 -16.76 -6.68 49.99
C ALA A 141 -16.21 -7.77 50.95
N ASP A 142 -16.52 -9.06 50.76
CA ASP A 142 -16.31 -10.07 51.82
C ASP A 142 -15.55 -11.34 51.39
N SER A 143 -14.68 -11.30 50.37
CA SER A 143 -13.71 -12.40 50.19
C SER A 143 -12.49 -12.01 49.34
N ASP A 144 -11.41 -11.57 49.99
CA ASP A 144 -10.11 -11.28 49.37
C ASP A 144 -9.58 -12.47 48.54
N LYS A 145 -9.90 -13.70 48.95
CA LYS A 145 -9.49 -14.93 48.25
C LYS A 145 -10.21 -15.12 46.93
N VAL A 146 -11.51 -14.81 46.87
CA VAL A 146 -12.29 -14.89 45.63
C VAL A 146 -11.81 -13.82 44.65
N GLU A 147 -11.48 -12.62 45.13
CA GLU A 147 -10.93 -11.55 44.31
C GLU A 147 -9.56 -11.94 43.72
N GLU A 148 -8.66 -12.54 44.53
CA GLU A 148 -7.35 -13.03 44.07
C GLU A 148 -7.47 -14.15 43.01
N ASP A 149 -8.37 -15.11 43.21
CA ASP A 149 -8.60 -16.21 42.26
C ASP A 149 -9.17 -15.69 40.93
N LEU A 150 -10.01 -14.66 40.98
CA LEU A 150 -10.60 -14.00 39.81
C LEU A 150 -9.59 -13.17 39.03
N ASP A 151 -8.70 -12.46 39.73
CA ASP A 151 -7.59 -11.73 39.13
C ASP A 151 -6.60 -12.68 38.45
N ARG A 152 -6.28 -13.82 39.10
CA ARG A 152 -5.44 -14.87 38.53
C ARG A 152 -6.05 -15.46 37.26
N ALA A 153 -7.34 -15.78 37.27
CA ALA A 153 -8.07 -16.24 36.09
C ALA A 153 -8.10 -15.18 34.97
N THR A 154 -8.23 -13.90 35.34
CA THR A 154 -8.21 -12.78 34.39
C THR A 154 -6.84 -12.64 33.73
N CYS A 155 -5.76 -12.74 34.50
CA CYS A 155 -4.39 -12.74 33.98
C CYS A 155 -4.12 -13.91 33.04
N LEU A 156 -4.57 -15.12 33.38
CA LEU A 156 -4.40 -16.31 32.52
C LEU A 156 -5.09 -16.14 31.15
N ILE A 157 -6.26 -15.53 31.11
CA ILE A 157 -6.99 -15.26 29.86
C ILE A 157 -6.39 -14.06 29.10
N ALA A 158 -5.94 -13.03 29.81
CA ALA A 158 -5.44 -11.79 29.22
C ALA A 158 -4.01 -11.89 28.67
N ASP A 159 -3.14 -12.67 29.33
CA ASP A 159 -1.71 -12.76 29.03
C ASP A 159 -1.25 -14.18 28.65
N GLY A 160 -2.10 -15.20 28.77
CA GLY A 160 -1.82 -16.57 28.31
C GLY A 160 -2.08 -16.78 26.81
N ASP A 161 -1.88 -18.01 26.32
CA ASP A 161 -2.03 -18.36 24.89
C ASP A 161 -3.44 -18.10 24.33
N VAL A 162 -4.45 -18.13 25.21
CA VAL A 162 -5.84 -17.81 24.89
C VAL A 162 -6.01 -16.35 24.43
N ALA A 163 -5.14 -15.44 24.88
CA ALA A 163 -5.17 -14.03 24.49
C ALA A 163 -4.97 -13.83 22.98
N ALA A 164 -4.29 -14.75 22.29
CA ALA A 164 -4.11 -14.71 20.84
C ALA A 164 -5.40 -15.06 20.07
N LEU A 165 -6.35 -15.74 20.73
CA LEU A 165 -7.63 -16.17 20.16
C LEU A 165 -8.73 -15.15 20.40
N LEU A 166 -8.64 -14.40 21.49
CA LEU A 166 -9.55 -13.32 21.82
C LEU A 166 -9.37 -12.12 20.88
N PRO A 167 -10.43 -11.30 20.69
CA PRO A 167 -10.29 -10.05 19.96
C PRO A 167 -9.14 -9.24 20.57
N SER A 168 -8.15 -8.88 19.74
CA SER A 168 -7.01 -8.10 20.21
C SER A 168 -7.51 -6.84 20.93
N LYS A 169 -6.93 -6.53 22.10
CA LYS A 169 -7.20 -5.28 22.84
C LYS A 169 -7.29 -4.13 21.84
N THR A 170 -8.36 -3.34 21.95
CA THR A 170 -8.66 -2.24 21.06
C THR A 170 -7.40 -1.40 20.87
N GLN A 171 -6.92 -1.33 19.63
CA GLN A 171 -5.73 -0.55 19.32
C GLN A 171 -5.89 0.89 19.84
N GLY A 172 -4.82 1.42 20.42
CA GLY A 172 -4.79 2.80 20.88
C GLY A 172 -5.19 3.76 19.75
N ALA A 173 -5.87 4.85 20.11
CA ALA A 173 -6.39 5.83 19.14
C ALA A 173 -5.32 6.33 18.16
N PHE A 174 -4.09 6.51 18.64
CA PHE A 174 -2.93 6.88 17.82
C PHE A 174 -2.70 5.91 16.65
N LEU A 175 -2.68 4.60 16.93
CA LEU A 175 -2.41 3.60 15.91
C LEU A 175 -3.56 3.50 14.89
N LYS A 176 -4.80 3.59 15.37
CA LYS A 176 -5.99 3.66 14.51
C LYS A 176 -5.98 4.88 13.59
N MET A 177 -5.40 6.00 14.02
CA MET A 177 -5.27 7.19 13.19
C MET A 177 -4.42 6.93 11.94
N PHE A 178 -3.28 6.24 12.08
CA PHE A 178 -2.38 5.94 10.96
C PHE A 178 -2.83 4.72 10.14
N LEU A 179 -3.26 3.65 10.82
CA LEU A 179 -3.52 2.34 10.19
C LEU A 179 -5.00 2.07 9.88
N GLY A 180 -5.92 2.86 10.43
CA GLY A 180 -7.35 2.60 10.32
C GLY A 180 -7.84 1.49 11.27
N PRO A 181 -9.06 0.98 11.08
CA PRO A 181 -9.69 -0.01 11.95
C PRO A 181 -9.18 -1.44 11.68
N VAL A 182 -7.86 -1.65 11.72
CA VAL A 182 -7.23 -2.92 11.32
C VAL A 182 -6.39 -3.52 12.44
N ASN A 183 -6.52 -4.83 12.64
CA ASN A 183 -5.71 -5.55 13.61
C ASN A 183 -4.28 -5.75 13.07
N LEU A 184 -3.30 -5.22 13.79
CA LEU A 184 -1.86 -5.34 13.47
C LEU A 184 -1.37 -6.79 13.49
N ARG A 185 -1.98 -7.63 14.34
CA ARG A 185 -1.68 -9.06 14.41
C ARG A 185 -2.44 -9.78 13.31
N ALA A 186 -2.03 -9.54 12.06
CA ALA A 186 -2.61 -10.13 10.87
C ALA A 186 -2.05 -11.56 10.64
N THR A 187 -2.19 -12.46 11.61
CA THR A 187 -1.80 -13.87 11.45
C THR A 187 -2.73 -14.60 10.47
N ARG A 188 -3.97 -14.11 10.33
CA ARG A 188 -5.00 -14.67 9.46
C ARG A 188 -4.96 -14.03 8.07
N LYS A 189 -5.02 -14.86 7.02
CA LYS A 189 -5.07 -14.40 5.61
C LYS A 189 -6.19 -13.38 5.35
N GLU A 190 -7.36 -13.58 5.95
CA GLU A 190 -8.51 -12.66 5.85
C GLU A 190 -8.20 -11.27 6.44
N VAL A 191 -7.52 -11.23 7.57
CA VAL A 191 -7.11 -9.96 8.21
C VAL A 191 -6.04 -9.26 7.36
N GLN A 192 -5.10 -10.02 6.78
CA GLN A 192 -4.08 -9.47 5.88
C GLN A 192 -4.71 -8.82 4.64
N LEU A 193 -5.74 -9.44 4.06
CA LEU A 193 -6.47 -8.88 2.92
C LEU A 193 -7.24 -7.63 3.30
N LYS A 194 -7.85 -7.61 4.50
CA LYS A 194 -8.48 -6.40 5.04
C LYS A 194 -7.48 -5.25 5.23
N VAL A 195 -6.25 -5.53 5.70
CA VAL A 195 -5.16 -4.52 5.76
C VAL A 195 -4.91 -3.93 4.36
N LYS A 196 -4.84 -4.79 3.34
CA LYS A 196 -4.61 -4.38 1.96
C LYS A 196 -5.77 -3.54 1.39
N GLU A 197 -7.01 -3.93 1.65
CA GLU A 197 -8.20 -3.16 1.24
C GLU A 197 -8.22 -1.77 1.89
N GLU A 198 -7.95 -1.71 3.18
CA GLU A 198 -7.86 -0.45 3.94
C GLU A 198 -6.72 0.43 3.43
N TYR A 199 -5.57 -0.15 3.06
CA TYR A 199 -4.50 0.57 2.39
C TYR A 199 -4.94 1.16 1.04
N ASN A 200 -5.61 0.37 0.20
CA ASN A 200 -6.05 0.81 -1.13
C ASN A 200 -7.11 1.92 -1.05
N SER A 201 -8.06 1.78 -0.11
CA SER A 201 -9.09 2.79 0.19
C SER A 201 -8.47 4.08 0.74
N TYR A 202 -7.53 3.95 1.68
CA TYR A 202 -6.77 5.08 2.22
C TYR A 202 -6.04 5.83 1.10
N ARG A 203 -5.31 5.12 0.24
CA ARG A 203 -4.52 5.69 -0.86
C ARG A 203 -5.37 6.46 -1.88
N ASP A 204 -6.58 6.01 -2.19
CA ASP A 204 -7.50 6.74 -3.07
C ASP A 204 -8.03 8.02 -2.43
N ARG A 205 -8.48 7.92 -1.16
CA ARG A 205 -8.98 9.07 -0.40
C ARG A 205 -7.90 10.14 -0.25
N THR A 206 -6.67 9.72 0.06
CA THR A 206 -5.55 10.65 0.22
C THR A 206 -5.07 11.21 -1.11
N ALA A 207 -5.18 10.48 -2.22
CA ALA A 207 -4.86 11.03 -3.54
C ALA A 207 -5.79 12.19 -3.94
N LEU A 208 -7.08 12.07 -3.62
CA LEU A 208 -8.04 13.17 -3.83
C LEU A 208 -7.68 14.38 -2.97
N LEU A 209 -7.35 14.17 -1.69
CA LEU A 209 -6.93 15.25 -0.80
C LEU A 209 -5.59 15.88 -1.23
N PHE A 210 -4.65 15.07 -1.70
CA PHE A 210 -3.34 15.52 -2.20
C PHE A 210 -3.49 16.44 -3.40
N LEU A 211 -4.47 16.18 -4.26
CA LEU A 211 -4.82 17.04 -5.39
C LEU A 211 -5.62 18.28 -4.95
N GLY A 212 -6.64 18.09 -4.10
CA GLY A 212 -7.56 19.15 -3.72
C GLY A 212 -6.91 20.25 -2.87
N PHE A 213 -6.05 19.89 -1.93
CA PHE A 213 -5.47 20.85 -0.97
C PHE A 213 -4.61 21.92 -1.67
N PRO A 214 -3.65 21.57 -2.57
CA PRO A 214 -2.89 22.56 -3.32
C PRO A 214 -3.75 23.42 -4.26
N VAL A 215 -4.77 22.83 -4.91
CA VAL A 215 -5.70 23.58 -5.75
C VAL A 215 -6.42 24.66 -4.95
N ILE A 216 -6.94 24.30 -3.76
CA ILE A 216 -7.61 25.23 -2.86
C ILE A 216 -6.63 26.32 -2.40
N LEU A 217 -5.40 25.97 -2.00
CA LEU A 217 -4.40 26.95 -1.57
C LEU A 217 -4.06 27.95 -2.68
N LEU A 218 -3.85 27.48 -3.91
CA LEU A 218 -3.55 28.34 -5.06
C LEU A 218 -4.75 29.23 -5.44
N PHE A 219 -5.97 28.70 -5.34
CA PHE A 219 -7.19 29.47 -5.53
C PHE A 219 -7.34 30.58 -4.48
N LEU A 220 -7.19 30.25 -3.19
CA LEU A 220 -7.27 31.21 -2.08
C LEU A 220 -6.17 32.27 -2.16
N ARG A 221 -4.96 31.93 -2.61
CA ARG A 221 -3.88 32.90 -2.88
C ARG A 221 -4.31 33.95 -3.89
N LYS A 222 -4.94 33.53 -4.99
CA LYS A 222 -5.36 34.43 -6.07
C LYS A 222 -6.57 35.28 -5.65
N TRP A 223 -7.50 34.70 -4.90
CA TRP A 223 -8.80 35.33 -4.63
C TRP A 223 -8.87 36.08 -3.29
N LEU A 224 -8.26 35.58 -2.21
CA LEU A 224 -8.34 36.20 -0.87
C LEU A 224 -7.05 36.92 -0.46
N TRP A 225 -5.89 36.37 -0.79
CA TRP A 225 -4.63 36.78 -0.15
C TRP A 225 -3.72 37.64 -1.04
N ASN A 226 -4.27 38.28 -2.07
CA ASN A 226 -3.56 39.24 -2.94
C ASN A 226 -2.19 38.72 -3.45
N GLY A 227 -2.08 37.41 -3.69
CA GLY A 227 -0.86 36.77 -4.18
C GLY A 227 0.16 36.33 -3.12
N CYS A 228 -0.13 36.47 -1.81
CA CYS A 228 0.75 35.97 -0.74
C CYS A 228 0.10 34.84 0.06
N PHE A 229 0.85 33.81 0.40
CA PHE A 229 0.37 32.71 1.25
C PHE A 229 0.51 33.07 2.73
N PRO A 230 -0.56 32.95 3.53
CA PRO A 230 -0.43 32.98 4.98
C PRO A 230 0.34 31.74 5.47
N ALA A 231 1.00 31.84 6.62
CA ALA A 231 1.79 30.74 7.18
C ALA A 231 0.92 29.53 7.55
N LEU A 232 -0.20 29.76 8.24
CA LEU A 232 -1.05 28.68 8.78
C LEU A 232 -1.57 27.71 7.70
N PRO A 233 -2.18 28.14 6.58
CA PRO A 233 -2.68 27.20 5.56
C PRO A 233 -1.57 26.35 4.92
N VAL A 234 -0.39 26.94 4.70
CA VAL A 234 0.75 26.19 4.14
C VAL A 234 1.31 25.20 5.17
N GLN A 235 1.43 25.61 6.44
CA GLN A 235 1.87 24.71 7.51
C GLN A 235 0.88 23.56 7.75
N LEU A 236 -0.44 23.81 7.67
CA LEU A 236 -1.46 22.76 7.73
C LEU A 236 -1.30 21.75 6.58
N TYR A 237 -0.99 22.22 5.37
CA TYR A 237 -0.69 21.32 4.26
C TYR A 237 0.57 20.48 4.53
N GLN A 238 1.64 21.11 5.03
CA GLN A 238 2.89 20.39 5.34
C GLN A 238 2.70 19.37 6.46
N ALA A 239 1.96 19.73 7.52
CA ALA A 239 1.60 18.81 8.59
C ALA A 239 0.75 17.63 8.07
N TRP A 240 -0.18 17.91 7.15
CA TRP A 240 -0.96 16.87 6.50
C TRP A 240 -0.11 15.95 5.60
N LEU A 241 0.86 16.50 4.86
CA LEU A 241 1.83 15.70 4.09
C LEU A 241 2.68 14.80 4.99
N LEU A 242 3.14 15.33 6.13
CA LEU A 242 3.87 14.53 7.12
C LEU A 242 3.02 13.37 7.63
N PHE A 243 1.75 13.64 7.98
CA PHE A 243 0.81 12.61 8.38
C PHE A 243 0.57 11.57 7.28
N LEU A 244 0.39 12.02 6.03
CA LEU A 244 0.17 11.17 4.87
C LEU A 244 1.34 10.20 4.65
N TYR A 245 2.56 10.72 4.50
CA TYR A 245 3.72 9.89 4.19
C TYR A 245 4.11 8.98 5.36
N THR A 246 3.89 9.42 6.61
CA THR A 246 4.03 8.54 7.78
C THR A 246 3.04 7.38 7.73
N SER A 247 1.77 7.67 7.42
CA SER A 247 0.74 6.63 7.30
C SER A 247 1.03 5.64 6.17
N LEU A 248 1.47 6.13 5.00
CA LEU A 248 1.84 5.28 3.87
C LEU A 248 3.03 4.39 4.21
N ALA A 249 4.10 4.96 4.79
CA ALA A 249 5.27 4.20 5.21
C ALA A 249 4.89 3.10 6.22
N LEU A 250 4.07 3.41 7.23
CA LEU A 250 3.61 2.42 8.21
C LEU A 250 2.79 1.30 7.56
N ARG A 251 1.77 1.64 6.76
CA ARG A 251 0.89 0.65 6.11
C ARG A 251 1.67 -0.26 5.17
N GLU A 252 2.63 0.27 4.43
CA GLU A 252 3.39 -0.52 3.45
C GLU A 252 4.46 -1.39 4.08
N ASN A 253 5.07 -0.96 5.18
CA ASN A 253 5.94 -1.84 5.97
C ASN A 253 5.15 -3.02 6.54
N ILE A 254 3.92 -2.80 7.02
CA ILE A 254 3.05 -3.89 7.47
C ILE A 254 2.70 -4.82 6.31
N LEU A 255 2.35 -4.28 5.14
CA LEU A 255 2.06 -5.09 3.95
C LEU A 255 3.28 -5.91 3.50
N ARG A 256 4.48 -5.35 3.56
CA ARG A 256 5.73 -6.04 3.24
C ARG A 256 5.98 -7.21 4.19
N VAL A 257 5.79 -7.02 5.50
CA VAL A 257 5.88 -8.10 6.50
C VAL A 257 4.79 -9.17 6.29
N ASN A 258 3.61 -8.77 5.81
CA ASN A 258 2.51 -9.69 5.46
C ASN A 258 2.69 -10.37 4.08
N GLY A 259 3.88 -10.26 3.46
CA GLY A 259 4.23 -10.99 2.24
C GLY A 259 3.90 -10.27 0.93
N SER A 260 3.57 -8.98 0.97
CA SER A 260 3.42 -8.15 -0.24
C SER A 260 4.78 -7.80 -0.83
N ASP A 261 4.94 -7.99 -2.15
CA ASP A 261 6.17 -7.59 -2.84
C ASP A 261 6.15 -6.10 -3.18
N ILE A 262 6.83 -5.31 -2.34
CA ILE A 262 6.94 -3.85 -2.48
C ILE A 262 8.39 -3.49 -2.76
N ARG A 263 8.65 -2.78 -3.86
CA ARG A 263 10.01 -2.34 -4.19
C ARG A 263 10.58 -1.44 -3.08
N PRO A 264 11.82 -1.67 -2.62
CA PRO A 264 12.44 -0.90 -1.53
C PRO A 264 12.51 0.61 -1.77
N TRP A 265 12.72 1.04 -3.02
CA TRP A 265 12.78 2.46 -3.39
C TRP A 265 11.56 3.25 -2.90
N TRP A 266 10.37 2.67 -3.00
CA TRP A 266 9.15 3.39 -2.68
C TRP A 266 8.96 3.60 -1.17
N ILE A 267 9.41 2.65 -0.36
CA ILE A 267 9.47 2.82 1.09
C ILE A 267 10.47 3.92 1.45
N LEU A 268 11.66 3.91 0.82
CA LEU A 268 12.66 4.96 1.00
C LEU A 268 12.14 6.33 0.54
N HIS A 269 11.42 6.40 -0.58
CA HIS A 269 10.79 7.61 -1.09
C HIS A 269 9.83 8.21 -0.04
N HIS A 270 8.99 7.39 0.60
CA HIS A 270 8.11 7.87 1.67
C HIS A 270 8.88 8.44 2.85
N TYR A 271 9.99 7.80 3.26
CA TYR A 271 10.83 8.34 4.33
C TYR A 271 11.49 9.67 3.95
N CYS A 272 11.97 9.81 2.72
CA CYS A 272 12.49 11.08 2.21
C CYS A 272 11.40 12.16 2.19
N ALA A 273 10.18 11.83 1.79
CA ALA A 273 9.05 12.75 1.77
C ALA A 273 8.58 13.13 3.19
N MET A 274 8.58 12.19 4.14
CA MET A 274 8.36 12.47 5.56
C MET A 274 9.40 13.46 6.08
N LEU A 275 10.68 13.20 5.86
CA LEU A 275 11.77 14.07 6.29
C LEU A 275 11.63 15.47 5.67
N MET A 276 11.31 15.54 4.38
CA MET A 276 11.08 16.79 3.67
C MET A 276 9.91 17.58 4.26
N SER A 277 8.78 16.93 4.53
CA SER A 277 7.60 17.58 5.13
C SER A 277 7.89 18.07 6.56
N LEU A 278 8.65 17.31 7.34
CA LEU A 278 9.09 17.69 8.68
C LEU A 278 10.00 18.93 8.64
N ILE A 279 11.02 18.93 7.79
CA ILE A 279 11.94 20.07 7.62
C ILE A 279 11.17 21.29 7.09
N SER A 280 10.28 21.10 6.12
CA SER A 280 9.45 22.17 5.55
C SER A 280 8.48 22.77 6.58
N LEU A 281 8.01 21.98 7.55
CA LEU A 281 7.15 22.47 8.64
C LEU A 281 7.90 23.43 9.58
N THR A 282 9.20 23.22 9.78
CA THR A 282 10.05 24.13 10.57
C THR A 282 10.40 25.43 9.85
N TRP A 283 10.03 25.56 8.58
CA TRP A 283 10.29 26.78 7.82
C TRP A 283 9.22 27.83 8.11
N GLU A 284 9.64 28.88 8.82
CA GLU A 284 8.77 30.04 9.05
C GLU A 284 8.66 30.90 7.79
N ILE A 285 7.44 31.02 7.29
CA ILE A 285 7.13 31.91 6.17
C ILE A 285 7.16 33.34 6.69
N LYS A 286 8.33 33.99 6.61
CA LYS A 286 8.50 35.40 6.99
C LYS A 286 7.59 36.29 6.14
N GLY A 287 6.80 37.13 6.84
CA GLY A 287 6.01 38.20 6.23
C GLY A 287 6.86 39.30 5.59
N GLN A 288 6.18 40.28 4.99
CA GLN A 288 6.67 41.48 4.27
C GLN A 288 8.07 42.02 4.67
N PRO A 289 8.84 42.66 3.76
CA PRO A 289 8.46 43.07 2.40
C PRO A 289 8.83 42.02 1.31
N ASN A 290 8.05 41.99 0.22
CA ASN A 290 8.20 41.11 -0.97
C ASN A 290 7.84 39.63 -0.78
N CYS A 291 6.71 39.33 -0.14
CA CYS A 291 6.22 37.95 0.08
C CYS A 291 6.03 37.14 -1.22
N ALA A 292 5.46 37.74 -2.27
CA ALA A 292 5.19 37.03 -3.52
C ALA A 292 6.46 36.47 -4.19
N ARG A 293 7.57 37.22 -4.16
CA ARG A 293 8.86 36.80 -4.73
C ARG A 293 9.53 35.72 -3.89
N LYS A 294 9.53 35.88 -2.56
CA LYS A 294 10.11 34.91 -1.62
C LYS A 294 9.36 33.57 -1.61
N GLN A 295 8.04 33.59 -1.84
CA GLN A 295 7.19 32.40 -1.85
C GLN A 295 7.06 31.73 -3.22
N ARG A 296 7.84 32.15 -4.23
CA ARG A 296 7.77 31.55 -5.57
C ARG A 296 8.09 30.05 -5.56
N GLY A 297 9.00 29.61 -4.70
CA GLY A 297 9.31 28.19 -4.52
C GLY A 297 8.11 27.39 -4.01
N VAL A 298 7.35 27.94 -3.05
CA VAL A 298 6.13 27.32 -2.51
C VAL A 298 5.05 27.22 -3.59
N GLU A 299 4.87 28.27 -4.39
CA GLU A 299 3.92 28.25 -5.51
C GLU A 299 4.26 27.16 -6.52
N LEU A 300 5.53 27.06 -6.94
CA LEU A 300 5.98 26.04 -7.87
C LEU A 300 5.86 24.63 -7.30
N PHE A 301 6.16 24.45 -6.01
CA PHE A 301 5.95 23.19 -5.31
C PHE A 301 4.46 22.79 -5.29
N LEU A 302 3.54 23.72 -5.03
CA LEU A 302 2.10 23.44 -5.07
C LEU A 302 1.62 23.11 -6.49
N CYS A 303 2.12 23.80 -7.52
CA CYS A 303 1.84 23.46 -8.91
C CYS A 303 2.33 22.04 -9.25
N TRP A 304 3.55 21.69 -8.83
CA TRP A 304 4.09 20.34 -8.96
C TRP A 304 3.22 19.33 -8.21
N ALA A 305 2.78 19.65 -6.99
CA ALA A 305 1.93 18.77 -6.18
C ALA A 305 0.56 18.51 -6.85
N ILE A 306 -0.02 19.47 -7.57
CA ILE A 306 -1.23 19.24 -8.38
C ILE A 306 -0.96 18.20 -9.46
N MET A 307 0.13 18.37 -10.22
CA MET A 307 0.51 17.43 -11.28
C MET A 307 0.79 16.04 -10.69
N GLN A 308 1.50 15.98 -9.57
CA GLN A 308 1.76 14.76 -8.81
C GLN A 308 0.47 14.09 -8.33
N GLY A 309 -0.49 14.86 -7.80
CA GLY A 309 -1.78 14.34 -7.36
C GLY A 309 -2.60 13.74 -8.51
N PHE A 310 -2.62 14.42 -9.66
CA PHE A 310 -3.27 13.90 -10.87
C PHE A 310 -2.62 12.59 -11.35
N VAL A 311 -1.29 12.56 -11.42
CA VAL A 311 -0.53 11.36 -11.77
C VAL A 311 -0.78 10.23 -10.77
N MET A 312 -0.82 10.54 -9.48
CA MET A 312 -1.08 9.56 -8.43
C MET A 312 -2.47 8.92 -8.60
N MET A 313 -3.49 9.68 -8.95
CA MET A 313 -4.82 9.13 -9.26
C MET A 313 -4.81 8.20 -10.49
N LEU A 314 -4.12 8.61 -11.57
CA LEU A 314 -3.97 7.79 -12.77
C LEU A 314 -3.19 6.49 -12.48
N GLN A 315 -2.08 6.59 -11.75
CA GLN A 315 -1.27 5.46 -11.32
C GLN A 315 -2.09 4.50 -10.47
N ASN A 316 -2.84 5.00 -9.48
CA ASN A 316 -3.67 4.18 -8.60
C ASN A 316 -4.72 3.39 -9.37
N ARG A 317 -5.39 4.01 -10.35
CA ARG A 317 -6.38 3.29 -11.18
C ARG A 317 -5.72 2.27 -12.09
N TYR A 318 -4.70 2.69 -12.83
CA TYR A 318 -4.03 1.85 -13.81
C TYR A 318 -3.37 0.62 -13.21
N GLN A 319 -2.56 0.83 -12.17
CA GLN A 319 -1.79 -0.24 -11.56
C GLN A 319 -2.72 -1.22 -10.82
N ARG A 320 -3.85 -0.75 -10.25
CA ARG A 320 -4.84 -1.60 -9.56
C ARG A 320 -5.61 -2.50 -10.50
N GLN A 321 -6.14 -1.95 -11.60
CA GLN A 321 -6.80 -2.74 -12.65
C GLN A 321 -5.88 -3.87 -13.12
N ARG A 322 -4.60 -3.56 -13.37
CA ARG A 322 -3.65 -4.57 -13.81
C ARG A 322 -3.37 -5.62 -12.75
N LEU A 323 -3.14 -5.20 -11.51
CA LEU A 323 -2.85 -6.13 -10.43
C LEU A 323 -4.00 -7.16 -10.30
N TYR A 324 -5.25 -6.71 -10.38
CA TYR A 324 -6.40 -7.61 -10.39
C TYR A 324 -6.39 -8.57 -11.58
N THR A 325 -6.10 -8.10 -12.80
CA THR A 325 -5.92 -8.99 -13.96
C THR A 325 -4.80 -10.02 -13.74
N ARG A 326 -3.67 -9.62 -13.15
CA ARG A 326 -2.54 -10.54 -12.90
C ARG A 326 -2.87 -11.57 -11.82
N ILE A 327 -3.61 -11.19 -10.79
CA ILE A 327 -4.12 -12.11 -9.77
C ILE A 327 -5.08 -13.11 -10.41
N ALA A 328 -6.03 -12.66 -11.25
CA ALA A 328 -6.95 -13.52 -11.97
C ALA A 328 -6.23 -14.49 -12.94
N LEU A 329 -5.07 -14.08 -13.48
CA LEU A 329 -4.22 -14.91 -14.34
C LEU A 329 -3.23 -15.81 -13.57
N GLY A 330 -3.21 -15.77 -12.23
CA GLY A 330 -2.26 -16.52 -11.40
C GLY A 330 -0.80 -16.05 -11.50
N LYS A 331 -0.55 -14.86 -12.06
CA LYS A 331 0.79 -14.28 -12.28
C LYS A 331 1.24 -13.31 -11.18
N ALA A 332 0.40 -13.08 -10.18
CA ALA A 332 0.68 -12.25 -9.01
C ALA A 332 0.01 -12.84 -7.78
N LYS A 333 0.59 -12.62 -6.60
CA LYS A 333 0.04 -13.10 -5.34
C LYS A 333 -1.13 -12.22 -4.91
N ARG A 334 -2.12 -12.80 -4.24
CA ARG A 334 -3.29 -12.05 -3.72
C ARG A 334 -2.89 -10.94 -2.75
N MET A 335 -1.75 -11.07 -2.06
CA MET A 335 -1.21 -10.07 -1.15
C MET A 335 -0.37 -8.97 -1.81
N ASP A 336 0.00 -9.11 -3.08
CA ASP A 336 0.79 -8.09 -3.78
C ASP A 336 -0.02 -6.80 -3.87
N VAL A 337 0.64 -5.65 -3.70
CA VAL A 337 0.00 -4.35 -3.84
C VAL A 337 0.54 -3.61 -5.05
N VAL A 338 -0.22 -2.57 -5.40
CA VAL A 338 0.06 -1.67 -6.51
C VAL A 338 1.35 -0.90 -6.25
N TRP A 339 2.46 -1.41 -6.77
CA TRP A 339 3.75 -0.76 -6.63
C TRP A 339 4.60 -0.82 -7.89
N GLY A 340 4.67 0.32 -8.60
CA GLY A 340 5.71 0.77 -9.56
C GLY A 340 6.07 -0.13 -10.75
N GLU A 341 6.13 -1.42 -10.53
CA GLU A 341 6.23 -2.46 -11.50
C GLU A 341 4.88 -2.61 -12.21
N THR A 342 4.95 -2.99 -13.47
CA THR A 342 3.86 -3.58 -14.23
C THR A 342 3.06 -2.62 -15.15
N ALA A 343 3.70 -2.24 -16.25
CA ALA A 343 3.14 -1.81 -17.55
C ALA A 343 2.03 -2.69 -18.20
N GLY A 344 0.76 -2.26 -18.17
CA GLY A 344 -0.39 -2.73 -18.95
C GLY A 344 -0.37 -2.42 -20.46
N VAL A 345 -1.54 -2.55 -21.09
CA VAL A 345 -1.83 -2.48 -22.55
C VAL A 345 -1.07 -1.33 -23.23
N GLU A 346 -0.58 -1.57 -24.45
CA GLU A 346 0.38 -0.70 -25.16
C GLU A 346 -0.06 0.78 -25.26
N GLY A 347 -1.36 1.08 -25.27
CA GLY A 347 -1.89 2.45 -25.33
C GLY A 347 -1.85 3.26 -24.01
N GLN A 348 -2.19 2.66 -22.86
CA GLN A 348 -2.31 3.42 -21.60
C GLN A 348 -0.96 3.72 -20.95
N LEU A 349 0.04 2.85 -21.19
CA LEU A 349 1.43 3.13 -20.79
C LEU A 349 2.03 4.30 -21.58
N LEU A 350 1.64 4.44 -22.85
CA LEU A 350 2.11 5.51 -23.74
C LEU A 350 1.69 6.89 -23.22
N LEU A 351 0.55 6.99 -22.53
CA LEU A 351 0.09 8.24 -21.91
C LEU A 351 0.74 8.50 -20.54
N LEU A 352 0.83 7.47 -19.68
CA LEU A 352 1.32 7.62 -18.31
C LEU A 352 2.84 7.87 -18.28
N CYS A 353 3.60 7.20 -19.14
CA CYS A 353 5.06 7.28 -19.19
C CYS A 353 5.61 8.71 -19.44
N PRO A 354 5.20 9.45 -20.48
CA PRO A 354 5.70 10.81 -20.70
C PRO A 354 5.32 11.76 -19.56
N LEU A 355 4.13 11.57 -18.98
CA LEU A 355 3.68 12.38 -17.84
C LEU A 355 4.55 12.13 -16.60
N LEU A 356 4.99 10.90 -16.36
CA LEU A 356 5.92 10.56 -15.28
C LEU A 356 7.29 11.21 -15.46
N PHE A 357 7.86 11.15 -16.68
CA PHE A 357 9.14 11.79 -16.95
C PHE A 357 9.07 13.31 -16.82
N LEU A 358 7.99 13.91 -17.32
CA LEU A 358 7.77 15.36 -17.19
C LEU A 358 7.65 15.77 -15.72
N LEU A 359 6.93 14.99 -14.92
CA LEU A 359 6.75 15.22 -13.50
C LEU A 359 8.05 15.11 -12.71
N GLN A 360 8.88 14.11 -13.00
CA GLN A 360 10.20 13.91 -12.38
C GLN A 360 11.18 15.01 -12.81
N GLY A 361 11.16 15.40 -14.09
CA GLY A 361 11.93 16.53 -14.58
C GLY A 361 11.53 17.84 -13.89
N PHE A 362 10.23 18.06 -13.70
CA PHE A 362 9.72 19.23 -12.98
C PHE A 362 10.07 19.20 -11.48
N GLU A 363 9.99 18.03 -10.83
CA GLU A 363 10.45 17.81 -9.45
C GLU A 363 11.91 18.25 -9.27
N GLY A 364 12.79 17.76 -10.15
CA GLY A 364 14.21 18.13 -10.14
C GLY A 364 14.44 19.61 -10.43
N TYR A 365 13.69 20.20 -11.38
CA TYR A 365 13.76 21.63 -11.68
C TYR A 365 13.38 22.50 -10.47
N VAL A 366 12.31 22.15 -9.74
CA VAL A 366 11.93 22.83 -8.50
C VAL A 366 13.06 22.72 -7.46
N GLY A 367 13.64 21.53 -7.29
CA GLY A 367 14.78 21.32 -6.39
C GLY A 367 15.99 22.20 -6.73
N VAL A 368 16.39 22.25 -8.01
CA VAL A 368 17.50 23.11 -8.47
C VAL A 368 17.19 24.59 -8.27
N LEU A 369 15.95 25.01 -8.53
CA LEU A 369 15.54 26.40 -8.34
C LEU A 369 15.58 26.81 -6.86
N LEU A 370 15.19 25.93 -5.93
CA LEU A 370 15.33 26.17 -4.50
C LEU A 370 16.80 26.34 -4.10
N LEU A 371 17.70 25.48 -4.58
CA LEU A 371 19.13 25.60 -4.32
C LEU A 371 19.73 26.89 -4.87
N ARG A 372 19.34 27.28 -6.09
CA ARG A 372 19.76 28.55 -6.69
C ARG A 372 19.27 29.75 -5.88
N THR A 373 18.04 29.69 -5.38
CA THR A 373 17.44 30.76 -4.56
C THR A 373 18.14 30.91 -3.21
N ALA A 374 18.53 29.78 -2.59
CA ALA A 374 19.32 29.77 -1.37
C ALA A 374 20.73 30.33 -1.61
N HIS A 375 21.39 29.94 -2.70
CA HIS A 375 22.75 30.39 -3.04
C HIS A 375 22.82 31.90 -3.36
N ILE A 376 21.79 32.47 -3.99
CA ILE A 376 21.72 33.92 -4.28
C ILE A 376 21.38 34.73 -3.00
N GLY A 377 21.08 34.07 -1.88
CA GLY A 377 20.79 34.73 -0.60
C GLY A 377 19.40 35.34 -0.50
N VAL A 378 18.45 34.95 -1.38
CA VAL A 378 17.06 35.43 -1.31
C VAL A 378 16.33 34.82 -0.10
N VAL A 379 16.70 33.58 0.25
CA VAL A 379 16.20 32.78 1.38
C VAL A 379 17.36 31.87 1.84
N PRO A 380 18.33 32.38 2.64
CA PRO A 380 19.54 31.62 3.03
C PRO A 380 19.28 30.55 4.11
N GLU A 381 18.02 30.26 4.42
CA GLU A 381 17.61 29.23 5.37
C GLU A 381 18.07 27.83 4.95
N TRP A 382 18.75 27.12 5.85
CA TRP A 382 19.29 25.78 5.60
C TRP A 382 18.19 24.76 5.22
N GLN A 383 16.96 24.96 5.69
CA GLN A 383 15.80 24.15 5.34
C GLN A 383 15.58 24.10 3.83
N VAL A 384 15.74 25.23 3.14
CA VAL A 384 15.55 25.32 1.68
C VAL A 384 16.63 24.54 0.94
N VAL A 385 17.87 24.57 1.46
CA VAL A 385 18.99 23.80 0.90
C VAL A 385 18.71 22.30 1.02
N VAL A 386 18.33 21.83 2.22
CA VAL A 386 18.06 20.41 2.45
C VAL A 386 16.84 19.93 1.66
N CYS A 387 15.75 20.70 1.61
CA CYS A 387 14.59 20.37 0.79
C CYS A 387 14.92 20.34 -0.72
N GLY A 388 15.76 21.26 -1.20
CA GLY A 388 16.24 21.27 -2.58
C GLY A 388 17.05 20.01 -2.94
N ILE A 389 17.97 19.60 -2.06
CA ILE A 389 18.75 18.35 -2.22
C ILE A 389 17.83 17.13 -2.22
N LEU A 390 16.88 17.05 -1.27
CA LEU A 390 15.94 15.94 -1.17
C LEU A 390 15.05 15.83 -2.41
N LEU A 391 14.54 16.95 -2.96
CA LEU A 391 13.75 16.94 -4.21
C LEU A 391 14.57 16.40 -5.40
N ILE A 392 15.83 16.83 -5.54
CA ILE A 392 16.70 16.34 -6.61
C ILE A 392 16.98 14.84 -6.43
N ALA A 393 17.28 14.39 -5.22
CA ALA A 393 17.53 12.98 -4.92
C ALA A 393 16.29 12.11 -5.22
N MET A 394 15.09 12.56 -4.84
CA MET A 394 13.84 11.86 -5.16
C MET A 394 13.56 11.85 -6.67
N ALA A 395 13.76 12.97 -7.36
CA ALA A 395 13.60 13.04 -8.81
C ALA A 395 14.51 12.03 -9.54
N ILE A 396 15.78 11.95 -9.14
CA ILE A 396 16.76 11.01 -9.71
C ILE A 396 16.32 9.56 -9.45
N GLY A 397 15.94 9.21 -8.21
CA GLY A 397 15.56 7.83 -7.92
C GLY A 397 14.21 7.42 -8.52
N ASN A 398 13.25 8.36 -8.63
CA ASN A 398 12.00 8.16 -9.36
C ASN A 398 12.26 7.92 -10.85
N PHE A 399 13.19 8.67 -11.44
CA PHE A 399 13.65 8.50 -12.81
C PHE A 399 14.31 7.14 -13.01
N ALA A 400 15.30 6.78 -12.17
CA ALA A 400 15.98 5.48 -12.24
C ALA A 400 14.98 4.32 -12.18
N ASN A 401 14.03 4.35 -11.24
CA ASN A 401 13.00 3.30 -11.13
C ASN A 401 12.08 3.23 -12.36
N THR A 402 11.77 4.37 -12.97
CA THR A 402 10.96 4.42 -14.19
C THR A 402 11.72 3.79 -15.35
N VAL A 403 13.00 4.16 -15.52
CA VAL A 403 13.88 3.60 -16.55
C VAL A 403 14.08 2.11 -16.35
N ASP A 404 14.36 1.64 -15.14
CA ASP A 404 14.53 0.22 -14.81
C ASP A 404 13.29 -0.60 -15.20
N THR A 405 12.10 -0.06 -14.94
CA THR A 405 10.83 -0.71 -15.29
C THR A 405 10.64 -0.81 -16.81
N LEU A 406 11.00 0.24 -17.56
CA LEU A 406 10.95 0.24 -19.02
C LEU A 406 12.01 -0.68 -19.63
N MET A 407 13.22 -0.68 -19.08
CA MET A 407 14.31 -1.57 -19.50
C MET A 407 13.95 -3.03 -19.30
N ALA A 408 13.43 -3.40 -18.13
CA ALA A 408 12.94 -4.75 -17.87
C ALA A 408 11.90 -5.18 -18.93
N LYS A 409 10.92 -4.31 -19.24
CA LYS A 409 9.91 -4.58 -20.28
C LYS A 409 10.54 -4.76 -21.67
N SER A 410 11.47 -3.88 -22.06
CA SER A 410 12.14 -3.95 -23.36
C SER A 410 12.90 -5.27 -23.53
N ARG A 411 13.57 -5.74 -22.47
CA ARG A 411 14.28 -7.02 -22.43
C ARG A 411 13.32 -8.20 -22.56
N PHE A 412 12.16 -8.18 -21.88
CA PHE A 412 11.14 -9.22 -22.04
C PHE A 412 10.54 -9.23 -23.45
N LYS A 413 10.23 -8.06 -24.02
CA LYS A 413 9.71 -7.96 -25.40
C LYS A 413 10.74 -8.45 -26.42
N ALA A 414 12.02 -8.13 -26.22
CA ALA A 414 13.11 -8.64 -27.05
C ALA A 414 13.26 -10.16 -26.96
N LYS A 415 13.21 -10.73 -25.75
CA LYS A 415 13.23 -12.20 -25.53
C LYS A 415 12.04 -12.90 -26.21
N MET A 416 10.83 -12.35 -26.09
CA MET A 416 9.63 -12.88 -26.75
C MET A 416 9.74 -12.84 -28.26
N LYS A 417 10.23 -11.72 -28.83
CA LYS A 417 10.45 -11.59 -30.29
C LYS A 417 11.50 -12.58 -30.78
N LYS A 418 12.59 -12.81 -30.03
CA LYS A 418 13.61 -13.81 -30.33
C LYS A 418 13.08 -15.24 -30.28
N SER A 419 12.25 -15.58 -29.28
CA SER A 419 11.61 -16.91 -29.18
C SER A 419 10.58 -17.15 -30.29
N LYS A 420 9.84 -16.12 -30.72
CA LYS A 420 8.91 -16.23 -31.84
C LYS A 420 9.64 -16.43 -33.17
N GLY A 421 10.67 -15.63 -33.43
CA GLY A 421 11.50 -15.78 -34.64
C GLY A 421 12.22 -17.13 -34.74
N LYS A 422 12.58 -17.75 -33.60
CA LYS A 422 13.14 -19.10 -33.58
C LYS A 422 12.09 -20.19 -33.91
N ARG A 423 10.87 -20.06 -33.37
CA ARG A 423 9.75 -20.97 -33.72
C ARG A 423 9.35 -20.87 -35.19
N ASP A 424 9.34 -19.67 -35.75
CA ASP A 424 9.02 -19.47 -37.17
C ASP A 424 10.09 -20.09 -38.10
N LEU A 425 11.36 -20.17 -37.66
CA LEU A 425 12.44 -20.88 -38.37
C LEU A 425 12.33 -22.41 -38.27
N ASP A 426 11.93 -22.92 -37.11
CA ASP A 426 11.80 -24.38 -36.88
C ASP A 426 10.52 -24.99 -37.52
N THR A 427 9.57 -24.16 -37.97
CA THR A 427 8.31 -24.61 -38.61
C THR A 427 8.36 -24.62 -40.15
N CYS A 428 9.52 -24.34 -40.76
CA CYS A 428 9.70 -24.49 -42.21
C CYS A 428 10.11 -25.96 -42.52
N PRO A 429 9.26 -26.79 -43.16
CA PRO A 429 9.71 -28.09 -43.62
C PRO A 429 10.80 -27.86 -44.67
N SER A 430 11.97 -28.45 -44.43
CA SER A 430 13.04 -28.47 -45.42
C SER A 430 12.49 -29.10 -46.71
N PRO A 431 12.65 -28.47 -47.89
CA PRO A 431 12.32 -29.14 -49.13
C PRO A 431 13.37 -30.23 -49.35
N THR A 432 13.06 -31.46 -48.96
CA THR A 432 13.79 -32.64 -49.43
C THR A 432 13.56 -32.74 -50.94
N GLY A 433 14.48 -32.14 -51.69
CA GLY A 433 14.63 -32.37 -53.10
C GLY A 433 15.22 -33.76 -53.34
N SER A 434 14.50 -34.56 -54.12
CA SER A 434 15.10 -35.61 -54.94
C SER A 434 14.11 -35.97 -56.03
N SER A 435 14.24 -35.32 -57.20
CA SER A 435 13.72 -35.86 -58.45
C SER A 435 14.91 -36.51 -59.17
N PRO A 436 14.92 -37.83 -59.43
CA PRO A 436 15.96 -38.43 -60.22
C PRO A 436 15.71 -38.11 -61.69
N ALA A 437 16.73 -37.56 -62.34
CA ALA A 437 16.83 -37.56 -63.78
C ALA A 437 16.89 -39.01 -64.25
N ASP A 438 16.06 -39.37 -65.23
CA ASP A 438 16.38 -40.50 -66.09
C ASP A 438 16.13 -40.15 -67.56
N SER A 439 17.06 -40.62 -68.36
CA SER A 439 17.27 -40.29 -69.76
C SER A 439 16.90 -41.48 -70.65
N THR A 440 16.81 -41.24 -71.97
CA THR A 440 16.67 -42.21 -73.10
C THR A 440 15.22 -42.61 -73.45
N THR A 441 14.74 -42.76 -74.71
CA THR A 441 15.35 -42.86 -76.04
C THR A 441 14.30 -42.64 -77.15
N LYS A 442 14.73 -42.16 -78.33
CA LYS A 442 14.26 -42.40 -79.73
C LYS A 442 12.86 -43.01 -79.99
N ALA A 443 12.08 -42.36 -80.85
CA ALA A 443 11.85 -42.74 -82.26
C ALA A 443 11.22 -41.56 -83.02
#